data_AF-A0AAP9WMI0-F1
#
_entry.id   AF-A0AAP9WMI0-F1
#
_cell.length_a   1.000
_cell.length_b   1.000
_cell.length_c   1.000
_cell.angle_alpha   90.00
_cell.angle_beta   90.00
_cell.angle_gamma   90.00
#
_symmetry.space_group_name_H-M   'P 1'
#
loop_
_entity.id
_entity.type
_entity.pdbx_description
1 polymer ?
#
loop_
_entity_poly.entity_id
_entity_poly.type
_entity_poly.pdbx_seq_one_letter_code
_entity_poly.pdbx_strand_id
1 'polypeptide(L)'
;MYALLSEISEELHNIAIADHNEFQSNLIDKDYNNKIETIAKSILTPELGNLYISISSLFHIDLDLTNSMMAPDFILDLIEKSIYDDNVSAEKKLVKMAKEHYQAFVDIITSPRVNTEIRANAARILSETLEKEKLKDLIDLINQEEYPIIRMGLLYGLIEREAFEFINFFVNDPDRRIRSKAIEAISVYA
;
A
#
# COMPACT_ATOMS: atom_id res chain seq x y z
N MET A 1 -31.88 -2.77 -1.09
CA MET A 1 -30.49 -2.97 -0.63
C MET A 1 -30.32 -4.32 0.05
N TYR A 2 -31.00 -4.60 1.18
CA TYR A 2 -30.96 -5.93 1.81
C TYR A 2 -31.44 -7.08 0.93
N ALA A 3 -32.47 -6.88 0.10
CA ALA A 3 -32.95 -7.90 -0.84
C ALA A 3 -31.89 -8.27 -1.90
N LEU A 4 -31.19 -7.26 -2.44
CA LEU A 4 -30.13 -7.45 -3.44
C LEU A 4 -28.92 -8.19 -2.85
N LEU A 5 -28.55 -7.87 -1.60
CA LEU A 5 -27.48 -8.55 -0.87
C LEU A 5 -27.83 -10.00 -0.54
N SER A 6 -29.10 -10.28 -0.25
CA SER A 6 -29.59 -11.63 -0.01
C SER A 6 -29.53 -12.48 -1.29
N GLU A 7 -29.98 -11.93 -2.43
CA GLU A 7 -29.92 -12.61 -3.72
C GLU A 7 -28.47 -12.90 -4.14
N ILE A 8 -27.57 -11.93 -4.00
CA ILE A 8 -26.14 -12.12 -4.32
C ILE A 8 -25.48 -13.16 -3.40
N SER A 9 -25.81 -13.14 -2.10
CA SER A 9 -25.28 -14.12 -1.15
C SER A 9 -25.77 -15.53 -1.46
N GLU A 10 -27.03 -15.68 -1.89
CA GLU A 10 -27.63 -16.96 -2.25
C GLU A 10 -27.04 -17.48 -3.57
N GLU A 11 -26.80 -16.61 -4.54
CA GLU A 11 -26.13 -16.95 -5.81
C GLU A 11 -24.68 -17.40 -5.59
N LEU A 12 -23.91 -16.67 -4.76
CA LEU A 12 -22.54 -17.05 -4.40
C LEU A 12 -22.49 -18.37 -3.60
N HIS A 13 -23.46 -18.61 -2.72
CA HIS A 13 -23.57 -19.85 -1.97
C HIS A 13 -23.92 -21.04 -2.86
N ASN A 14 -24.86 -20.87 -3.80
CA ASN A 14 -25.25 -21.90 -4.76
C ASN A 14 -24.11 -22.23 -5.73
N ILE A 15 -23.33 -21.23 -6.12
CA ILE A 15 -22.11 -21.41 -6.91
C ILE A 15 -21.06 -22.21 -6.13
N ALA A 16 -20.82 -21.88 -4.86
CA ALA A 16 -19.86 -22.62 -4.02
C ALA A 16 -20.31 -24.07 -3.74
N ILE A 17 -21.61 -24.34 -3.66
CA ILE A 17 -22.17 -25.69 -3.49
C ILE A 17 -22.09 -26.51 -4.78
N ALA A 18 -22.35 -25.89 -5.94
CA ALA A 18 -22.20 -26.54 -7.24
C ALA A 18 -20.74 -27.04 -7.44
N ASP A 19 -19.77 -26.23 -7.03
CA ASP A 19 -18.35 -26.52 -7.17
C ASP A 19 -17.84 -27.58 -6.17
N HIS A 20 -18.42 -27.68 -4.95
CA HIS A 20 -18.07 -28.77 -4.03
C HIS A 20 -18.44 -30.17 -4.58
N ASN A 21 -19.42 -30.24 -5.48
CA ASN A 21 -19.80 -31.47 -6.17
C ASN A 21 -19.03 -31.70 -7.48
N GLU A 22 -18.42 -30.67 -8.06
CA GLU A 22 -17.69 -30.72 -9.33
C GLU A 22 -16.15 -30.73 -9.16
N PHE A 23 -15.64 -30.47 -7.95
CA PHE A 23 -14.22 -30.47 -7.57
C PHE A 23 -13.48 -31.82 -7.73
N GLN A 24 -14.16 -32.85 -8.23
CA GLN A 24 -13.55 -34.13 -8.63
C GLN A 24 -13.13 -34.16 -10.12
N SER A 25 -13.42 -33.14 -10.93
CA SER A 25 -12.90 -33.10 -12.31
C SER A 25 -12.49 -31.71 -12.78
N ASN A 26 -11.17 -31.49 -12.78
CA ASN A 26 -10.38 -30.81 -13.80
C ASN A 26 -10.86 -29.46 -14.38
N LEU A 27 -9.96 -28.47 -14.21
CA LEU A 27 -9.91 -27.13 -14.83
C LEU A 27 -10.95 -26.13 -14.34
N ILE A 28 -10.48 -25.23 -13.46
CA ILE A 28 -11.09 -23.92 -13.17
C ILE A 28 -11.31 -23.21 -14.52
N ASP A 29 -12.56 -23.17 -14.94
CA ASP A 29 -12.95 -22.66 -16.25
C ASP A 29 -12.74 -21.14 -16.31
N LYS A 30 -12.15 -20.66 -17.40
CA LYS A 30 -11.82 -19.24 -17.60
C LYS A 30 -13.08 -18.36 -17.58
N ASP A 31 -14.21 -18.95 -17.92
CA ASP A 31 -15.53 -18.33 -17.89
C ASP A 31 -16.04 -18.07 -16.46
N TYR A 32 -15.61 -18.89 -15.49
CA TYR A 32 -15.94 -18.75 -14.08
C TYR A 32 -15.23 -17.55 -13.44
N ASN A 33 -13.92 -17.43 -13.67
CA ASN A 33 -13.14 -16.28 -13.19
C ASN A 33 -13.65 -14.97 -13.78
N ASN A 34 -14.04 -14.95 -15.05
CA ASN A 34 -14.64 -13.78 -15.68
C ASN A 34 -16.00 -13.40 -15.07
N LYS A 35 -16.83 -14.40 -14.69
CA LYS A 35 -18.12 -14.14 -14.02
C LYS A 35 -17.93 -13.59 -12.61
N ILE A 36 -17.02 -14.17 -11.82
CA ILE A 36 -16.68 -13.63 -10.49
C ILE A 36 -16.12 -12.21 -10.61
N GLU A 37 -15.23 -11.96 -11.58
CA GLU A 37 -14.68 -10.63 -11.83
C GLU A 37 -15.77 -9.61 -12.21
N THR A 38 -16.73 -10.02 -13.04
CA THR A 38 -17.86 -9.17 -13.44
C THR A 38 -18.79 -8.85 -12.28
N ILE A 39 -19.06 -9.83 -11.41
CA ILE A 39 -19.88 -9.66 -10.20
C ILE A 39 -19.13 -8.79 -9.17
N ALA A 40 -17.84 -9.02 -8.96
CA ALA A 40 -17.02 -8.20 -8.07
C ALA A 40 -16.95 -6.74 -8.53
N LYS A 41 -16.85 -6.50 -9.84
CA LYS A 41 -16.85 -5.15 -10.44
C LYS A 41 -18.19 -4.43 -10.31
N SER A 42 -19.32 -5.15 -10.33
CA SER A 42 -20.67 -4.55 -10.25
C SER A 42 -21.10 -4.21 -8.81
N ILE A 43 -20.40 -4.74 -7.80
CA ILE A 43 -20.74 -4.60 -6.37
C ILE A 43 -19.97 -3.46 -5.67
N LEU A 44 -18.98 -2.85 -6.32
CA LEU A 44 -18.08 -1.82 -5.75
C LEU A 44 -18.83 -0.56 -5.26
N THR A 45 -19.26 -0.63 -4.01
CA THR A 45 -19.58 0.51 -3.14
C THR A 45 -18.68 0.43 -1.90
N PRO A 46 -18.34 1.56 -1.25
CA PRO A 46 -17.35 1.60 -0.16
C PRO A 46 -17.65 0.67 1.02
N GLU A 47 -18.91 0.29 1.22
CA GLU A 47 -19.38 -0.48 2.37
C GLU A 47 -19.06 -2.00 2.26
N LEU A 48 -18.63 -2.49 1.10
CA LEU A 48 -18.42 -3.93 0.84
C LEU A 48 -16.94 -4.34 0.66
N GLY A 49 -15.98 -3.41 0.82
CA GLY A 49 -14.54 -3.69 0.68
C GLY A 49 -14.00 -4.78 1.60
N ASN A 50 -14.61 -4.96 2.78
CA ASN A 50 -14.21 -6.02 3.72
C ASN A 50 -14.67 -7.43 3.28
N LEU A 51 -15.84 -7.54 2.62
CA LEU A 51 -16.33 -8.82 2.09
C LEU A 51 -15.48 -9.28 0.90
N TYR A 52 -14.97 -8.33 0.10
CA TYR A 52 -14.08 -8.55 -1.03
C TYR A 52 -12.74 -9.19 -0.62
N ILE A 53 -12.15 -8.74 0.49
CA ILE A 53 -10.89 -9.31 1.02
C ILE A 53 -11.10 -10.78 1.42
N SER A 54 -12.22 -11.11 2.08
CA SER A 54 -12.52 -12.48 2.48
C SER A 54 -12.77 -13.43 1.30
N ILE A 55 -13.36 -12.96 0.20
CA ILE A 55 -13.59 -13.78 -1.00
C ILE A 55 -12.28 -14.00 -1.76
N SER A 56 -11.45 -12.97 -1.92
CA SER A 56 -10.15 -13.09 -2.62
C SER A 56 -9.20 -14.08 -1.93
N SER A 57 -9.20 -14.13 -0.59
CA SER A 57 -8.40 -15.09 0.17
C SER A 57 -8.94 -16.53 0.10
N LEU A 58 -10.26 -16.70 -0.07
CA LEU A 58 -10.93 -18.00 -0.19
C LEU A 58 -10.72 -18.67 -1.56
N PHE A 59 -10.56 -17.88 -2.64
CA PHE A 59 -10.55 -18.41 -4.01
C PHE A 59 -9.22 -18.24 -4.77
N HIS A 60 -8.16 -17.70 -4.15
CA HIS A 60 -6.86 -17.48 -4.80
C HIS A 60 -6.93 -16.73 -6.15
N ILE A 61 -7.89 -15.81 -6.29
CA ILE A 61 -8.08 -15.05 -7.53
C ILE A 61 -7.24 -13.77 -7.44
N ASP A 62 -6.20 -13.66 -8.27
CA ASP A 62 -5.46 -12.41 -8.52
C ASP A 62 -6.30 -11.51 -9.44
N LEU A 63 -7.17 -10.70 -8.84
CA LEU A 63 -7.90 -9.66 -9.55
C LEU A 63 -7.07 -8.37 -9.60
N ASP A 64 -6.75 -7.92 -10.81
CA ASP A 64 -6.03 -6.69 -11.10
C ASP A 64 -6.89 -5.46 -10.68
N LEU A 65 -6.63 -4.96 -9.47
CA LEU A 65 -7.34 -3.84 -8.82
C LEU A 65 -6.94 -2.46 -9.34
N THR A 66 -6.37 -2.36 -10.54
CA THR A 66 -5.86 -1.11 -11.13
C THR A 66 -6.94 -0.05 -11.44
N ASN A 67 -8.23 -0.31 -11.21
CA ASN A 67 -9.28 0.71 -11.36
C ASN A 67 -9.46 1.57 -10.09
N SER A 68 -8.49 2.48 -9.90
CA SER A 68 -8.62 3.93 -9.63
C SER A 68 -9.44 4.49 -8.44
N MET A 69 -10.34 3.76 -7.76
CA MET A 69 -11.10 4.33 -6.61
C MET A 69 -10.88 3.60 -5.27
N MET A 70 -10.13 2.50 -5.23
CA MET A 70 -9.84 1.76 -3.97
C MET A 70 -8.36 1.66 -3.61
N ALA A 71 -7.43 2.04 -4.49
CA ALA A 71 -6.00 1.86 -4.24
C ALA A 71 -5.47 2.73 -3.07
N PRO A 72 -5.82 4.03 -2.93
CA PRO A 72 -5.29 4.86 -1.84
C PRO A 72 -5.77 4.41 -0.45
N ASP A 73 -7.06 4.08 -0.30
CA ASP A 73 -7.63 3.66 1.00
C ASP A 73 -7.09 2.29 1.43
N PHE A 74 -6.91 1.36 0.48
CA PHE A 74 -6.28 0.07 0.77
C PHE A 74 -4.80 0.23 1.15
N ILE A 75 -4.04 1.07 0.43
CA ILE A 75 -2.64 1.36 0.77
C ILE A 75 -2.58 2.00 2.15
N LEU A 76 -3.47 2.93 2.47
CA LEU A 76 -3.55 3.62 3.76
C LEU A 76 -3.75 2.62 4.92
N ASP A 77 -4.76 1.76 4.83
CA ASP A 77 -5.05 0.72 5.83
C ASP A 77 -3.87 -0.25 6.01
N LEU A 78 -3.20 -0.61 4.90
CA LEU A 78 -2.04 -1.48 4.95
C LEU A 78 -0.82 -0.81 5.61
N ILE A 79 -0.59 0.49 5.35
CA ILE A 79 0.45 1.27 6.02
C ILE A 79 0.14 1.37 7.51
N GLU A 80 -1.10 1.68 7.88
CA GLU A 80 -1.52 1.74 9.28
C GLU A 80 -1.27 0.42 10.01
N LYS A 81 -1.64 -0.71 9.39
CA LYS A 81 -1.37 -2.06 9.94
C LYS A 81 0.12 -2.34 10.10
N SER A 82 0.96 -1.93 9.14
CA SER A 82 2.41 -2.12 9.21
C SER A 82 3.11 -1.35 10.34
N ILE A 83 2.47 -0.31 10.88
CA ILE A 83 3.02 0.45 12.01
C ILE A 83 2.85 -0.31 13.33
N TYR A 84 1.76 -1.05 13.48
CA TYR A 84 1.38 -1.69 14.74
C TYR A 84 1.71 -3.18 14.81
N ASP A 85 1.71 -3.85 13.66
CA ASP A 85 2.09 -5.25 13.56
C ASP A 85 3.44 -5.36 12.85
N ASP A 86 4.40 -6.10 13.44
CA ASP A 86 5.67 -6.52 12.81
C ASP A 86 5.40 -7.51 11.66
N ASN A 87 4.55 -7.11 10.71
CA ASN A 87 4.03 -7.93 9.65
C ASN A 87 4.93 -7.76 8.42
N VAL A 88 6.02 -8.52 8.40
CA VAL A 88 6.97 -8.59 7.28
C VAL A 88 6.27 -8.85 5.93
N SER A 89 5.10 -9.52 5.93
CA SER A 89 4.31 -9.73 4.72
C SER A 89 3.64 -8.44 4.21
N ALA A 90 3.09 -7.64 5.12
CA ALA A 90 2.51 -6.33 4.79
C ALA A 90 3.58 -5.38 4.23
N GLU A 91 4.75 -5.36 4.85
CA GLU A 91 5.89 -4.54 4.42
C GLU A 91 6.32 -4.87 2.98
N LYS A 92 6.51 -6.15 2.66
CA LYS A 92 6.85 -6.59 1.30
C LYS A 92 5.79 -6.20 0.28
N LYS A 93 4.50 -6.26 0.67
CA LYS A 93 3.40 -5.85 -0.20
C LYS A 93 3.41 -4.34 -0.43
N LEU A 94 3.64 -3.55 0.60
CA LEU A 94 3.75 -2.09 0.51
C LEU A 94 4.90 -1.66 -0.40
N VAL A 95 6.07 -2.31 -0.27
CA VAL A 95 7.22 -2.07 -1.15
C VAL A 95 6.90 -2.34 -2.63
N LYS A 96 6.16 -3.41 -2.92
CA LYS A 96 5.69 -3.68 -4.30
C LYS A 96 4.72 -2.58 -4.76
N MET A 97 3.73 -2.25 -3.94
CA MET A 97 2.71 -1.24 -4.26
C MET A 97 3.29 0.16 -4.44
N ALA A 98 4.34 0.53 -3.70
CA ALA A 98 5.00 1.83 -3.86
C ALA A 98 5.59 2.03 -5.27
N LYS A 99 6.07 0.95 -5.90
CA LYS A 99 6.58 0.99 -7.28
C LYS A 99 5.45 1.14 -8.30
N GLU A 100 4.33 0.46 -8.07
CA GLU A 100 3.18 0.41 -8.98
C GLU A 100 2.25 1.62 -8.83
N HIS A 101 2.21 2.22 -7.63
CA HIS A 101 1.26 3.25 -7.24
C HIS A 101 1.93 4.48 -6.62
N TYR A 102 3.00 4.96 -7.26
CA TYR A 102 3.76 6.15 -6.82
C TYR A 102 2.85 7.32 -6.40
N GLN A 103 1.89 7.69 -7.24
CA GLN A 103 1.03 8.85 -6.98
C GLN A 103 0.16 8.66 -5.74
N ALA A 104 -0.33 7.44 -5.48
CA ALA A 104 -1.14 7.17 -4.28
C ALA A 104 -0.31 7.37 -3.00
N PHE A 105 0.96 6.97 -2.99
CA PHE A 105 1.85 7.24 -1.86
C PHE A 105 2.13 8.73 -1.71
N VAL A 106 2.35 9.46 -2.81
CA VAL A 106 2.53 10.93 -2.77
C VAL A 106 1.28 11.61 -2.21
N ASP A 107 0.09 11.19 -2.62
CA ASP A 107 -1.18 11.72 -2.13
C ASP A 107 -1.35 11.45 -0.63
N ILE A 108 -0.97 10.25 -0.16
CA ILE A 108 -0.96 9.91 1.28
C ILE A 108 0.02 10.81 2.04
N ILE A 109 1.26 10.95 1.57
CA ILE A 109 2.33 11.74 2.22
C ILE A 109 1.92 13.21 2.35
N THR A 110 1.31 13.79 1.32
CA THR A 110 0.98 15.22 1.26
C THR A 110 -0.41 15.56 1.81
N SER A 111 -1.24 14.55 2.12
CA SER A 111 -2.58 14.77 2.62
C SER A 111 -2.57 15.27 4.07
N PRO A 112 -3.10 16.48 4.36
CA PRO A 112 -3.19 16.99 5.73
C PRO A 112 -4.22 16.23 6.57
N ARG A 113 -5.05 15.37 5.96
CA ARG A 113 -6.07 14.57 6.65
C ARG A 113 -5.53 13.24 7.17
N VAL A 114 -4.33 12.82 6.73
CA VAL A 114 -3.71 11.57 7.14
C VAL A 114 -2.84 11.80 8.37
N ASN A 115 -2.83 10.84 9.29
CA ASN A 115 -1.97 10.86 10.48
C ASN A 115 -0.49 10.99 10.08
N THR A 116 0.28 11.81 10.81
CA THR A 116 1.69 12.07 10.52
C THR A 116 2.59 10.84 10.59
N GLU A 117 2.26 9.84 11.41
CA GLU A 117 2.97 8.55 11.48
C GLU A 117 2.76 7.74 10.20
N ILE A 118 1.52 7.65 9.72
CA ILE A 118 1.19 7.01 8.44
C ILE A 118 1.91 7.72 7.29
N ARG A 119 1.90 9.06 7.27
CA ARG A 119 2.61 9.88 6.27
C ARG A 119 4.12 9.62 6.30
N ALA A 120 4.71 9.54 7.50
CA ALA A 120 6.13 9.24 7.66
C ALA A 120 6.49 7.83 7.18
N ASN A 121 5.65 6.84 7.47
CA ASN A 121 5.87 5.47 7.02
C ASN A 121 5.71 5.34 5.50
N ALA A 122 4.73 6.04 4.91
CA ALA A 122 4.57 6.15 3.46
C ALA A 122 5.83 6.75 2.80
N ALA A 123 6.38 7.83 3.39
CA ALA A 123 7.62 8.45 2.91
C ALA A 123 8.82 7.50 2.98
N ARG A 124 8.96 6.75 4.08
CA ARG A 124 10.00 5.72 4.27
C ARG A 124 9.94 4.68 3.15
N ILE A 125 8.80 3.99 3.04
CA ILE A 125 8.57 2.92 2.05
C ILE A 125 8.78 3.44 0.62
N LEU A 126 8.27 4.62 0.30
CA LEU A 126 8.44 5.17 -1.03
C LEU A 126 9.92 5.45 -1.30
N SER A 127 10.65 6.04 -0.35
CA SER A 127 12.06 6.37 -0.53
C SER A 127 12.98 5.15 -0.67
N GLU A 128 12.64 4.00 -0.10
CA GLU A 128 13.37 2.73 -0.29
C GLU A 128 13.31 2.20 -1.72
N THR A 129 12.22 2.51 -2.45
CA THR A 129 11.84 1.80 -3.67
C THR A 129 12.09 2.57 -4.96
N LEU A 130 12.23 3.90 -4.88
CA LEU A 130 12.33 4.76 -6.05
C LEU A 130 13.66 4.67 -6.78
N GLU A 131 13.63 4.92 -8.08
CA GLU A 131 14.84 5.23 -8.85
C GLU A 131 15.39 6.60 -8.47
N LYS A 132 16.66 6.84 -8.76
CA LYS A 132 17.42 8.02 -8.33
C LYS A 132 16.74 9.34 -8.70
N GLU A 133 16.20 9.42 -9.90
CA GLU A 133 15.53 10.60 -10.43
C GLU A 133 14.25 10.92 -9.63
N LYS A 134 13.39 9.92 -9.44
CA LYS A 134 12.13 10.09 -8.67
C LYS A 134 12.39 10.33 -7.19
N LEU A 135 13.48 9.79 -6.66
CA LEU A 135 13.88 10.01 -5.27
C LEU A 135 14.21 11.49 -5.02
N LYS A 136 14.85 12.16 -5.99
CA LYS A 136 15.12 13.60 -5.91
C LYS A 136 13.83 14.41 -5.86
N ASP A 137 12.86 14.08 -6.72
CA ASP A 137 11.55 14.74 -6.72
C ASP A 137 10.82 14.57 -5.38
N LEU A 138 10.90 13.37 -4.79
CA LEU A 138 10.34 13.09 -3.47
C LEU A 138 11.04 13.91 -2.36
N ILE A 139 12.36 14.05 -2.42
CA ILE A 139 13.13 14.86 -1.47
C ILE A 139 12.72 16.33 -1.55
N ASP A 140 12.65 16.89 -2.76
CA ASP A 140 12.28 18.29 -2.97
C ASP A 140 10.85 18.58 -2.47
N LEU A 141 9.94 17.60 -2.62
CA LEU A 141 8.58 17.66 -2.08
C LEU A 141 8.57 17.62 -0.54
N ILE A 142 9.20 16.62 0.07
CA ILE A 142 9.15 16.39 1.53
C ILE A 142 10.00 17.42 2.30
N ASN A 143 11.02 18.01 1.70
CA ASN A 143 11.83 19.04 2.36
C ASN A 143 11.00 20.29 2.74
N GLN A 144 9.83 20.48 2.12
CA GLN A 144 8.90 21.56 2.43
C GLN A 144 7.89 21.19 3.54
N GLU A 145 7.88 19.94 4.02
CA GLU A 145 6.96 19.51 5.08
C GLU A 145 7.29 20.17 6.42
N GLU A 146 6.25 20.65 7.09
CA GLU A 146 6.39 21.29 8.41
C GLU A 146 6.69 20.25 9.50
N TYR A 147 6.17 19.03 9.35
CA TYR A 147 6.27 17.98 10.37
C TYR A 147 7.60 17.22 10.25
N PRO A 148 8.52 17.34 11.24
CA PRO A 148 9.82 16.68 11.18
C PRO A 148 9.74 15.15 11.10
N ILE A 149 8.67 14.54 11.63
CA ILE A 149 8.50 13.09 11.59
C ILE A 149 8.41 12.55 10.16
N ILE A 150 7.84 13.32 9.21
CA ILE A 150 7.73 12.91 7.81
C ILE A 150 9.10 12.96 7.13
N ARG A 151 9.85 14.05 7.36
CA ARG A 151 11.24 14.18 6.90
C ARG A 151 12.14 13.10 7.50
N MET A 152 11.91 12.73 8.76
CA MET A 152 12.60 11.61 9.41
C MET A 152 12.27 10.27 8.75
N GLY A 153 11.00 10.03 8.38
CA GLY A 153 10.60 8.82 7.65
C GLY A 153 11.35 8.67 6.32
N LEU A 154 11.42 9.76 5.54
CA LEU A 154 12.25 9.81 4.32
C LEU A 154 13.72 9.50 4.63
N LEU A 155 14.31 10.09 5.66
CA LEU A 155 15.70 9.80 6.05
C LEU A 155 15.91 8.32 6.40
N TYR A 156 14.98 7.69 7.12
CA TYR A 156 15.09 6.26 7.43
C TYR A 156 15.11 5.39 6.17
N GLY A 157 14.20 5.64 5.22
CA GLY A 157 14.19 4.83 4.01
C GLY A 157 15.41 5.07 3.12
N LEU A 158 15.99 6.28 3.14
CA LEU A 158 17.30 6.56 2.51
C LEU A 158 18.44 5.79 3.16
N ILE A 159 18.45 5.67 4.50
CA ILE A 159 19.44 4.88 5.24
C ILE A 159 19.30 3.39 4.91
N GLU A 160 18.08 2.86 4.94
CA GLU A 160 17.80 1.45 4.70
C GLU A 160 18.23 0.99 3.31
N ARG A 161 18.09 1.85 2.29
CA ARG A 161 18.54 1.57 0.93
C ARG A 161 19.97 1.99 0.62
N GLU A 162 20.71 2.51 1.60
CA GLU A 162 22.09 2.99 1.46
C GLU A 162 22.27 4.15 0.45
N ALA A 163 21.30 5.05 0.35
CA ALA A 163 21.31 6.20 -0.57
C ALA A 163 22.07 7.41 0.00
N PHE A 164 23.33 7.23 0.42
CA PHE A 164 24.12 8.23 1.18
C PHE A 164 24.30 9.58 0.48
N GLU A 165 24.36 9.59 -0.85
CA GLU A 165 24.45 10.84 -1.63
C GLU A 165 23.27 11.79 -1.38
N PHE A 166 22.10 11.26 -0.98
CA PHE A 166 20.92 12.02 -0.63
C PHE A 166 20.80 12.32 0.87
N ILE A 167 21.53 11.61 1.73
CA ILE A 167 21.48 11.87 3.18
C ILE A 167 22.11 13.24 3.51
N ASN A 168 23.04 13.71 2.69
CA ASN A 168 23.68 15.02 2.88
C ASN A 168 22.69 16.20 2.86
N PHE A 169 21.50 16.04 2.28
CA PHE A 169 20.44 17.06 2.37
C PHE A 169 19.96 17.32 3.82
N PHE A 170 20.07 16.32 4.70
CA PHE A 170 19.51 16.36 6.05
C PHE A 170 20.49 16.83 7.13
N VAL A 171 21.78 17.01 6.81
CA VAL A 171 22.79 17.45 7.80
C VAL A 171 22.52 18.85 8.34
N ASN A 172 21.77 19.65 7.58
CA ASN A 172 21.37 21.02 7.94
C ASN A 172 19.85 21.13 8.21
N ASP A 173 19.13 20.02 8.40
CA ASP A 173 17.69 20.06 8.71
C ASP A 173 17.41 20.92 9.95
N PRO A 174 16.32 21.69 10.02
CA PRO A 174 15.98 22.49 11.20
C PRO A 174 15.77 21.65 12.48
N ASP A 175 15.29 20.41 12.38
CA ASP A 175 15.13 19.50 13.52
C ASP A 175 16.48 18.85 13.89
N ARG A 176 16.88 19.04 15.16
CA ARG A 176 18.14 18.51 15.69
C ARG A 176 18.25 16.99 15.55
N ARG A 177 17.16 16.24 15.74
CA ARG A 177 17.16 14.78 15.69
C ARG A 177 17.47 14.30 14.28
N ILE A 178 16.91 14.97 13.27
CA ILE A 178 17.16 14.65 11.86
C ILE A 178 18.63 14.93 11.53
N ARG A 179 19.18 16.09 11.93
CA ARG A 179 20.61 16.38 11.75
C ARG A 179 21.50 15.32 12.38
N SER A 180 21.24 14.99 13.65
CA SER A 180 22.01 13.97 14.36
C SER A 180 21.95 12.61 13.66
N LYS A 181 20.78 12.20 13.18
CA LYS A 181 20.61 10.93 12.48
C LYS A 181 21.31 10.92 11.11
N ALA A 182 21.24 12.01 10.37
CA ALA A 182 21.92 12.15 9.08
C ALA A 182 23.45 12.09 9.24
N ILE A 183 24.00 12.78 10.25
CA ILE A 183 25.43 12.75 10.56
C ILE A 183 25.85 11.33 10.97
N GLU A 184 25.10 10.68 11.87
CA GLU A 184 25.35 9.29 12.27
C GLU A 184 25.40 8.37 11.04
N ALA A 185 24.40 8.45 10.16
CA ALA A 185 24.32 7.64 8.96
C ALA A 185 25.50 7.87 8.01
N ILE A 186 25.94 9.11 7.81
CA ILE A 186 27.10 9.40 6.96
C ILE A 186 28.41 8.94 7.62
N SER A 187 28.56 9.10 8.95
CA SER A 187 29.78 8.73 9.68
C SER A 187 30.07 7.24 9.71
N VAL A 188 29.07 6.38 9.53
CA VAL A 188 29.29 4.92 9.41
C VAL A 188 29.97 4.56 8.08
N TYR A 189 29.86 5.42 7.06
CA TYR A 189 30.29 5.13 5.69
C TYR A 189 31.40 6.08 5.16
N ALA A 190 31.90 7.00 6.00
CA ALA A 190 33.00 7.93 5.69
C ALA A 190 34.35 7.37 6.18
#